data_AF-A0A0S8HXA9-F1
#
_entry.id   AF-A0A0S8HXA9-F1
#
_cell.length_a   1.000
_cell.length_b   1.000
_cell.length_c   1.000
_cell.angle_alpha   90.00
_cell.angle_beta   90.00
_cell.angle_gamma   90.00
#
_symmetry.space_group_name_H-M   'P 1'
#
loop_
_entity.id
_entity.type
_entity.pdbx_description
1 polymer ?
#
loop_
_entity_poly.entity_id
_entity_poly.type
_entity_poly.pdbx_seq_one_letter_code
_entity_poly.pdbx_strand_id
1 'polypeptide(L)'
;KHAWQPKLSWEVEKIVPIPLSTFFNPGNYAIYSLEVPEKLVAQGIPSPWEFPCLVHSENGEEEILWGATFKVIQNFFQIVFDFSFPSPDSRRIIRRPLASNYLTGREEL
;
A
#
# COMPACT_ATOMS: atom_id res chain seq x y z
N LYS A 1 11.73 19.63 23.04
CA LYS A 1 12.09 18.63 22.00
C LYS A 1 12.20 19.38 20.69
N HIS A 2 13.35 19.35 20.01
CA HIS A 2 13.43 19.88 18.65
C HIS A 2 12.64 18.95 17.74
N ALA A 3 11.65 19.49 17.02
CA ALA A 3 10.96 18.73 16.00
C ALA A 3 11.97 18.39 14.90
N TRP A 4 12.10 17.11 14.57
CA TRP A 4 12.92 16.69 13.43
C TRP A 4 12.34 17.29 12.15
N GLN A 5 13.17 18.00 11.39
CA GLN A 5 12.81 18.63 10.12
C GLN A 5 13.43 17.77 9.02
N PRO A 6 12.66 16.87 8.37
CA PRO A 6 13.23 16.05 7.31
C PRO A 6 13.54 16.90 6.08
N LYS A 7 14.70 16.65 5.48
CA LYS A 7 15.05 17.17 4.15
C LYS A 7 14.87 16.05 3.14
N LEU A 8 14.00 16.27 2.15
CA LEU A 8 13.78 15.32 1.06
C LEU A 8 14.99 15.31 0.11
N SER A 9 15.23 14.17 -0.53
CA SER A 9 16.12 14.05 -1.68
C SER A 9 15.31 14.08 -2.97
N TRP A 10 15.99 14.05 -4.11
CA TRP A 10 15.35 13.92 -5.43
C TRP A 10 14.67 12.56 -5.63
N GLU A 11 14.97 11.55 -4.81
CA GLU A 11 14.35 10.21 -4.85
C GLU A 11 13.07 10.12 -4.00
N VAL A 12 12.87 11.07 -3.08
CA VAL A 12 11.78 11.00 -2.09
C VAL A 12 10.79 12.11 -2.36
N GLU A 13 9.62 11.73 -2.89
CA GLU A 13 8.52 12.66 -3.16
C GLU A 13 7.96 13.30 -1.89
N LYS A 14 7.74 12.51 -0.83
CA LYS A 14 7.14 12.97 0.43
C LYS A 14 7.43 12.04 1.61
N ILE A 15 7.18 12.56 2.82
CA ILE A 15 7.17 11.79 4.08
C ILE A 15 5.76 11.86 4.65
N VAL A 16 5.14 10.69 4.84
CA VAL A 16 3.77 10.56 5.34
C VAL A 16 3.79 10.08 6.80
N PRO A 17 3.44 10.92 7.78
CA PRO A 17 3.32 10.50 9.17
C PRO A 17 2.00 9.74 9.38
N ILE A 18 2.07 8.43 9.66
CA ILE A 18 0.88 7.63 9.96
C ILE A 18 0.78 7.42 11.48
N PRO A 19 -0.24 7.97 12.16
CA PRO A 19 -0.46 7.71 13.58
C PRO A 19 -0.66 6.21 13.86
N LEU A 20 -0.08 5.71 14.95
CA LEU A 20 -0.28 4.29 15.34
C LEU A 20 -1.77 3.93 15.53
N SER A 21 -2.59 4.87 15.99
CA SER A 21 -4.05 4.69 16.13
C SER A 21 -4.75 4.37 14.81
N THR A 22 -4.20 4.81 13.67
CA THR A 22 -4.74 4.53 12.33
C THR A 22 -4.80 3.02 12.04
N PHE A 23 -3.85 2.24 12.57
CA PHE A 23 -3.78 0.78 12.39
C PHE A 23 -4.79 -0.01 13.26
N PHE A 24 -5.50 0.66 14.17
CA PHE A 24 -6.49 0.00 15.03
C PHE A 24 -7.92 0.27 14.59
N ASN A 25 -8.14 1.10 13.56
CA ASN A 25 -9.47 1.37 13.03
C ASN A 25 -9.75 0.48 11.79
N PRO A 26 -10.70 -0.47 11.88
CA PRO A 26 -11.04 -1.36 10.76
C PRO A 26 -11.50 -0.63 9.49
N GLY A 27 -12.10 0.57 9.63
CA GLY A 27 -12.58 1.37 8.49
C GLY A 27 -11.46 1.91 7.58
N ASN A 28 -10.21 1.80 8.01
CA ASN A 28 -9.05 2.22 7.24
C ASN A 28 -8.52 1.11 6.31
N TYR A 29 -9.03 -0.12 6.38
CA TYR A 29 -8.58 -1.19 5.49
C TYR A 29 -9.42 -1.28 4.22
N ALA A 30 -8.74 -1.58 3.12
CA ALA A 30 -9.32 -1.72 1.79
C ALA A 30 -8.61 -2.82 0.99
N ILE A 31 -9.17 -3.17 -0.16
CA ILE A 31 -8.52 -4.01 -1.17
C ILE A 31 -7.87 -3.10 -2.22
N TYR A 32 -6.55 -3.24 -2.39
CA TYR A 32 -5.81 -2.65 -3.49
C TYR A 32 -5.81 -3.62 -4.67
N SER A 33 -6.47 -3.26 -5.76
CA SER A 33 -6.70 -4.10 -6.93
C SER A 33 -5.90 -3.57 -8.11
N LEU A 34 -4.89 -4.33 -8.53
CA LEU A 34 -4.10 -4.01 -9.71
C LEU A 34 -4.76 -4.57 -10.97
N GLU A 35 -4.99 -3.71 -11.96
CA GLU A 35 -5.40 -4.08 -13.30
C GLU A 35 -4.17 -4.49 -14.10
N VAL A 36 -4.04 -5.80 -14.36
CA VAL A 36 -2.83 -6.37 -14.95
C VAL A 36 -2.97 -6.42 -16.48
N PRO A 37 -1.98 -5.88 -17.24
CA PRO A 37 -1.98 -5.94 -18.70
C PRO A 37 -2.07 -7.36 -19.25
N GLU A 38 -2.78 -7.55 -20.36
CA GLU A 38 -3.02 -8.87 -20.98
C GLU A 38 -1.74 -9.69 -21.19
N LYS A 39 -0.63 -9.04 -21.58
CA LYS A 39 0.68 -9.69 -21.76
C LYS A 39 1.20 -10.34 -20.46
N LEU A 40 0.94 -9.72 -19.31
CA LEU A 40 1.32 -10.26 -18.00
C LEU A 40 0.30 -11.32 -17.53
N VAL A 41 -0.97 -11.15 -17.86
CA VAL A 41 -2.00 -12.18 -17.63
C VAL A 41 -1.67 -13.47 -18.39
N ALA A 42 -1.24 -13.36 -19.65
CA ALA A 42 -0.78 -14.49 -20.46
C ALA A 42 0.46 -15.21 -19.87
N GLN A 43 1.20 -14.56 -18.96
CA GLN A 43 2.31 -15.15 -18.21
C GLN A 43 1.87 -15.74 -16.85
N GLY A 44 0.56 -15.78 -16.57
CA GLY A 44 -0.01 -16.37 -15.35
C GLY A 44 -0.16 -15.40 -14.18
N ILE A 45 0.02 -14.08 -14.40
CA ILE A 45 -0.23 -13.09 -13.35
C ILE A 45 -1.75 -12.89 -13.21
N PRO A 46 -2.31 -12.97 -11.98
CA PRO A 46 -3.74 -12.79 -11.77
C PRO A 46 -4.19 -11.38 -12.17
N SER A 47 -5.42 -11.26 -12.67
CA SER A 47 -6.08 -9.98 -12.93
C SER A 47 -7.56 -10.08 -12.53
N PRO A 48 -8.04 -9.28 -11.56
CA PRO A 48 -7.25 -8.33 -10.78
C PRO A 48 -6.23 -9.02 -9.86
N TRP A 49 -5.09 -8.35 -9.63
CA TRP A 49 -4.15 -8.77 -8.60
C TRP A 49 -4.42 -7.99 -7.31
N GLU A 50 -5.01 -8.67 -6.33
CA GLU A 50 -5.56 -8.03 -5.13
C GLU A 50 -4.67 -8.20 -3.90
N PHE A 51 -4.57 -7.12 -3.12
CA PHE A 51 -3.80 -7.06 -1.89
C PHE A 51 -4.57 -6.32 -0.80
N PRO A 52 -4.43 -6.70 0.48
CA PRO A 52 -4.89 -5.86 1.57
C PRO A 52 -4.05 -4.58 1.62
N CYS A 53 -4.69 -3.46 1.94
CA CYS A 53 -4.00 -2.19 2.15
C CYS A 53 -4.62 -1.40 3.31
N LEU A 54 -3.83 -0.47 3.85
CA LEU A 54 -4.29 0.57 4.75
C LEU A 54 -4.41 1.88 3.97
N VAL A 55 -5.54 2.56 4.14
CA VAL A 55 -5.79 3.90 3.63
C VAL A 55 -5.68 4.89 4.77
N HIS A 56 -4.77 5.84 4.62
CA HIS A 56 -4.60 6.95 5.54
C HIS A 56 -5.02 8.24 4.84
N SER A 57 -5.97 8.97 5.42
CA SER A 57 -6.39 10.26 4.88
C SER A 57 -5.85 11.40 5.75
N GLU A 58 -5.13 12.32 5.14
CA GLU A 58 -4.66 13.56 5.78
C GLU A 58 -4.96 14.73 4.85
N ASN A 59 -5.62 15.78 5.37
CA ASN A 59 -6.00 16.98 4.62
C ASN A 59 -6.81 16.73 3.33
N GLY A 60 -7.55 15.62 3.26
CA GLY A 60 -8.36 15.25 2.10
C GLY A 60 -7.60 14.47 1.02
N GLU A 61 -6.29 14.23 1.19
CA GLU A 61 -5.51 13.34 0.34
C GLU A 61 -5.45 11.94 0.95
N GLU A 62 -5.56 10.91 0.11
CA GLU A 62 -5.46 9.52 0.54
C GLU A 62 -4.09 8.92 0.19
N GLU A 63 -3.42 8.44 1.22
CA GLU A 63 -2.19 7.68 1.14
C GLU A 63 -2.49 6.19 1.29
N ILE A 64 -1.91 5.38 0.41
CA ILE A 64 -2.19 3.94 0.38
C ILE A 64 -0.92 3.17 0.71
N LEU A 65 -0.95 2.47 1.84
CA LEU A 65 0.11 1.59 2.29
C LEU A 65 -0.27 0.14 1.99
N TRP A 66 0.49 -0.50 1.10
CA TRP A 66 0.22 -1.85 0.61
C TRP A 66 1.51 -2.63 0.31
N GLY A 67 1.37 -3.86 -0.17
CA GLY A 67 2.48 -4.68 -0.65
C GLY A 67 3.48 -5.07 0.43
N ALA A 68 4.77 -5.15 0.07
CA ALA A 68 5.82 -5.64 0.94
C ALA A 68 5.97 -4.80 2.24
N THR A 69 5.93 -3.48 2.13
CA THR A 69 6.04 -2.59 3.29
C THR A 69 4.89 -2.81 4.27
N PHE A 70 3.66 -2.92 3.77
CA PHE A 70 2.53 -3.20 4.63
C PHE A 70 2.65 -4.57 5.30
N LYS A 71 3.12 -5.60 4.58
CA LYS A 71 3.36 -6.93 5.15
C LYS A 71 4.40 -6.92 6.28
N VAL A 72 5.48 -6.15 6.13
CA VAL A 72 6.49 -5.97 7.19
C VAL A 72 5.85 -5.35 8.43
N ILE A 73 5.03 -4.32 8.27
CA ILE A 73 4.32 -3.66 9.38
C ILE A 73 3.32 -4.62 10.03
N GLN A 74 2.59 -5.41 9.25
CA GLN A 74 1.67 -6.41 9.79
C GLN A 74 2.41 -7.42 10.67
N ASN A 75 3.55 -7.92 10.21
CA ASN A 75 4.39 -8.84 10.98
C ASN A 75 4.95 -8.18 12.25
N PHE A 76 5.40 -6.92 12.16
CA PHE A 76 5.88 -6.17 13.33
C PHE A 76 4.81 -6.08 14.42
N PHE A 77 3.58 -5.71 14.05
CA PHE A 77 2.47 -5.59 14.99
C PHE A 77 2.08 -6.94 15.60
N GLN A 78 2.09 -8.02 14.81
CA GLN A 78 1.86 -9.35 15.34
C GLN A 78 2.93 -9.77 16.36
N ILE A 79 4.20 -9.45 16.11
CA ILE A 79 5.31 -9.81 17.00
C ILE A 79 5.30 -8.97 18.29
N VAL A 80 5.06 -7.66 18.17
CA VAL A 80 5.24 -6.71 19.29
C VAL A 80 3.97 -6.55 20.12
N PHE A 81 2.80 -6.62 19.50
CA PHE A 81 1.51 -6.36 20.15
C PHE A 81 0.57 -7.58 20.20
N ASP A 82 0.98 -8.72 19.64
CA ASP A 82 0.08 -9.86 19.38
C ASP A 82 -1.19 -9.44 18.61
N PHE A 83 -1.05 -8.42 17.75
CA PHE A 83 -2.16 -7.82 17.03
C PHE A 83 -2.29 -8.41 15.63
N SER A 84 -3.42 -9.07 15.39
CA SER A 84 -3.84 -9.52 14.07
C SER A 84 -4.74 -8.47 13.40
N PHE A 85 -4.34 -8.05 12.21
CA PHE A 85 -5.10 -7.09 11.41
C PHE A 85 -6.44 -7.69 10.97
N PRO A 86 -7.54 -6.89 10.97
CA PRO A 86 -8.80 -7.36 10.42
C PRO A 86 -8.64 -7.68 8.92
N SER A 87 -9.39 -8.66 8.44
CA SER A 87 -9.57 -8.82 7.00
C SER A 87 -10.17 -7.53 6.45
N PRO A 88 -9.67 -6.98 5.32
CA PRO A 88 -10.27 -5.81 4.71
C PRO A 88 -11.75 -6.04 4.42
N ASP A 89 -12.58 -5.01 4.67
CA ASP A 89 -13.96 -5.04 4.20
C ASP A 89 -13.95 -4.99 2.67
N SER A 90 -14.51 -6.01 2.02
CA SER A 90 -14.55 -6.13 0.56
C SER A 90 -15.34 -5.00 -0.12
N ARG A 91 -16.03 -4.15 0.65
CA ARG A 91 -16.78 -2.99 0.14
C ARG A 91 -15.89 -1.85 -0.36
N ARG A 92 -14.63 -1.74 0.07
CA ARG A 92 -13.71 -0.67 -0.37
C ARG A 92 -12.60 -1.23 -1.25
N ILE A 93 -12.69 -0.99 -2.56
CA ILE A 93 -11.70 -1.43 -3.56
C ILE A 93 -11.05 -0.21 -4.21
N ILE A 94 -9.72 -0.13 -4.14
CA ILE A 94 -8.92 0.88 -4.81
C ILE A 94 -8.29 0.26 -6.05
N ARG A 95 -8.73 0.71 -7.24
CA ARG A 95 -8.21 0.22 -8.53
C ARG A 95 -7.05 1.07 -9.02
N ARG A 96 -5.99 0.41 -9.48
CA ARG A 96 -4.82 1.05 -10.11
C ARG A 96 -4.31 0.17 -11.26
N PRO A 97 -3.91 0.76 -12.40
CA PRO A 97 -3.26 -0.02 -13.46
C PRO A 97 -1.87 -0.46 -13.03
N LEU A 98 -1.50 -1.70 -13.37
CA LEU A 98 -0.12 -2.15 -13.28
C LEU A 98 0.61 -1.77 -14.56
N ALA A 99 1.75 -1.11 -14.44
CA ALA A 99 2.58 -0.82 -15.59
C ALA A 99 3.02 -2.13 -16.29
N SER A 100 2.93 -2.17 -17.61
CA SER A 100 3.35 -3.27 -18.49
C SER A 100 4.78 -3.74 -18.24
N ASN A 101 5.66 -2.80 -17.89
CA ASN A 101 7.07 -3.03 -17.65
C ASN A 101 7.41 -3.35 -16.18
N TYR A 102 6.43 -3.36 -15.27
CA TYR A 102 6.64 -3.46 -13.83
C TYR A 102 7.55 -4.63 -13.42
N LEU A 103 7.32 -5.82 -13.98
CA LEU A 103 8.12 -7.01 -13.65
C LEU A 103 9.52 -7.01 -14.27
N THR A 104 9.74 -6.20 -15.29
CA THR A 104 11.01 -6.17 -16.04
C THR A 104 11.90 -4.98 -15.66
N GLY A 105 11.31 -3.90 -15.14
CA GLY A 105 12.00 -2.65 -14.85
C GLY A 105 12.57 -1.93 -16.09
N ARG A 106 12.19 -2.34 -17.31
CA ARG A 106 12.68 -1.74 -18.55
C ARG A 106 11.81 -0.54 -18.92
N GLU A 107 12.40 0.59 -19.28
CA GLU A 107 11.63 1.71 -19.84
C GLU A 107 10.95 1.29 -21.14
N GLU A 108 9.70 1.73 -21.35
CA GLU A 108 9.06 1.60 -22.66
C GLU A 108 9.74 2.59 -23.61
N LEU A 109 10.39 2.07 -24.67
CA LEU A 109 11.01 2.84 -25.75
C LEU A 109 9.97 3.47 -26.66
#